data_AF-A0A7V7F4I1-F1
#
_entry.id   AF-A0A7V7F4I1-F1
#
_cell.length_a   1.000
_cell.length_b   1.000
_cell.length_c   1.000
_cell.angle_alpha   90.00
_cell.angle_beta   90.00
_cell.angle_gamma   90.00
#
_symmetry.space_group_name_H-M   'P 1'
#
loop_
_entity.id
_entity.type
_entity.pdbx_description
1 polymer ?
#
loop_
_entity_poly.entity_id
_entity_poly.type
_entity_poly.pdbx_seq_one_letter_code
_entity_poly.pdbx_strand_id
1 'polypeptide(L)' 'MEIFTMTQRNGKPCSICGIWFHSTEFNYGNRENRSYCRKCNKEEKAAYNVGGTASARKYRERKRAEWKKQ' A
#
# COMPACT_ATOMS: atom_id res chain seq x y z
N MET A 1 37.77 -2.21 9.53
CA MET A 1 36.49 -2.92 9.30
C MET A 1 35.46 -1.89 8.93
N GLU A 2 35.34 -1.59 7.64
CA GLU A 2 34.30 -0.69 7.14
C GLU A 2 33.03 -1.49 6.97
N ILE A 3 32.09 -1.30 7.91
CA ILE A 3 30.74 -1.82 7.80
C ILE A 3 30.06 -0.96 6.74
N PHE A 4 30.16 -1.37 5.47
CA PHE A 4 29.27 -0.87 4.42
C PHE A 4 27.86 -1.24 4.82
N THR A 5 27.20 -0.30 5.48
CA THR A 5 25.81 -0.33 5.86
C THR A 5 25.01 -0.73 4.63
N MET A 6 24.26 -1.83 4.74
CA MET A 6 23.27 -2.17 3.74
C MET A 6 22.47 -0.91 3.47
N THR A 7 22.55 -0.39 2.25
CA THR A 7 21.60 0.58 1.73
C THR A 7 20.26 -0.13 1.83
N GLN A 8 19.57 0.05 2.96
CA GLN A 8 18.23 -0.46 3.17
C GLN A 8 17.44 0.11 2.01
N ARG A 9 17.00 -0.76 1.09
CA ARG A 9 16.13 -0.37 -0.01
C ARG A 9 14.93 0.29 0.67
N ASN A 10 14.87 1.62 0.65
CA ASN A 10 13.94 2.40 1.45
C ASN A 10 12.51 2.15 0.94
N GLY A 11 11.85 1.12 1.44
CA GLY A 11 10.60 0.65 0.89
C GLY A 11 10.06 -0.59 1.58
N LYS A 12 8.83 -0.94 1.25
CA LYS A 12 8.10 -2.03 1.88
C LYS A 12 6.98 -2.53 0.96
N PRO A 13 6.44 -3.74 1.19
CA PRO A 13 5.24 -4.20 0.48
C PRO A 13 4.00 -3.42 0.88
N CYS A 14 3.12 -3.16 -0.08
CA CYS A 14 1.80 -2.59 0.16
C CYS A 14 0.86 -3.63 0.80
N SER A 15 0.26 -3.32 1.95
CA SER A 15 -0.69 -4.21 2.65
C SER A 15 -2.03 -4.49 1.93
N ILE A 16 -2.27 -3.88 0.77
CA ILE A 16 -3.46 -4.10 -0.06
C ILE A 16 -3.13 -4.93 -1.30
N CYS A 17 -2.15 -4.51 -2.10
CA CYS A 17 -1.81 -5.20 -3.36
C CYS A 17 -0.59 -6.12 -3.28
N GLY A 18 0.13 -6.16 -2.16
CA GLY A 18 1.31 -7.03 -1.96
C GLY A 18 2.59 -6.56 -2.65
N ILE A 19 2.51 -5.65 -3.62
CA ILE A 19 3.65 -5.18 -4.42
C ILE A 19 4.61 -4.35 -3.54
N TRP A 20 5.91 -4.54 -3.73
CA TRP A 20 6.96 -3.74 -3.10
C TRP A 20 7.06 -2.35 -3.74
N PHE A 21 7.07 -1.30 -2.91
CA PHE A 21 7.26 0.08 -3.37
C PHE A 21 8.32 0.80 -2.54
N HIS A 22 8.86 1.86 -3.12
CA HIS A 22 9.72 2.81 -2.41
C HIS A 22 8.93 3.60 -1.33
N SER A 23 9.61 4.07 -0.29
CA SER A 23 9.01 4.76 0.87
C SER A 23 8.16 5.97 0.48
N THR A 24 8.52 6.64 -0.61
CA THR A 24 7.78 7.78 -1.20
C THR A 24 6.33 7.44 -1.57
N GLU A 25 6.05 6.18 -1.94
CA GLU A 25 4.69 5.72 -2.25
C GLU A 25 3.80 5.57 -1.00
N PHE A 26 4.40 5.60 0.19
CA PHE A 26 3.71 5.51 1.49
C PHE A 26 3.60 6.87 2.19
N ASN A 27 4.01 7.95 1.51
CA ASN A 27 3.93 9.31 2.02
C ASN A 27 2.84 10.07 1.24
N TYR A 28 1.68 10.27 1.87
CA TYR A 28 0.55 10.97 1.26
C TYR A 28 -0.47 11.46 2.30
N GLY A 29 -1.18 12.53 1.95
CA GLY A 29 -2.18 13.16 2.82
C GLY A 29 -1.57 13.69 4.12
N ASN A 30 -0.40 14.33 4.02
CA ASN A 30 0.39 14.85 5.14
C ASN A 30 0.70 13.82 6.23
N ARG A 31 0.79 12.54 5.86
CA ARG A 31 1.23 11.47 6.74
C ARG A 31 2.27 10.62 6.03
N GLU A 32 3.25 10.20 6.80
CA GLU A 32 4.33 9.34 6.35
C GLU A 32 4.09 7.89 6.78
N ASN A 33 4.86 6.98 6.18
CA ASN A 33 4.92 5.57 6.58
C ASN A 33 3.56 4.84 6.57
N ARG A 34 2.65 5.21 5.66
CA ARG A 34 1.35 4.54 5.49
C ARG A 34 1.51 3.04 5.21
N SER A 35 0.51 2.24 5.53
CA SER A 35 0.60 0.76 5.37
C SER A 35 0.39 0.28 3.94
N TYR A 36 -0.10 1.12 3.04
CA TYR A 36 -0.42 0.77 1.65
C TYR A 36 -0.02 1.92 0.72
N CYS A 37 0.16 1.63 -0.57
CA CYS A 37 0.66 2.60 -1.54
C CYS A 37 -0.40 3.64 -1.93
N ARG A 38 0.07 4.77 -2.48
CA ARG A 38 -0.76 5.88 -2.95
C ARG A 38 -1.84 5.47 -3.95
N LYS A 39 -1.52 4.53 -4.85
CA LYS A 39 -2.49 3.97 -5.81
C LYS A 39 -3.65 3.26 -5.09
N CYS A 40 -3.34 2.36 -4.16
CA CYS A 40 -4.38 1.67 -3.39
C CYS A 40 -5.21 2.63 -2.53
N ASN A 41 -4.62 3.70 -2.03
CA ASN A 41 -5.36 4.76 -1.34
C ASN A 41 -6.36 5.48 -2.26
N LYS A 42 -5.98 5.81 -3.48
CA LYS A 42 -6.89 6.46 -4.45
C LYS A 42 -8.07 5.54 -4.80
N GLU A 43 -7.79 4.28 -5.08
CA GLU A 43 -8.82 3.30 -5.44
C GLU A 43 -9.74 2.92 -4.27
N GLU A 44 -9.20 2.74 -3.06
CA GLU A 44 -10.00 2.51 -1.84
C GLU A 44 -10.92 3.71 -1.57
N LYS A 45 -10.41 4.94 -1.68
CA LYS A 45 -11.22 6.15 -1.50
C LYS A 45 -12.32 6.27 -2.56
N ALA A 46 -12.04 5.92 -3.82
CA ALA A 46 -13.06 5.87 -4.86
C ALA A 46 -14.15 4.84 -4.53
N ALA A 47 -13.77 3.64 -4.07
CA ALA A 47 -14.74 2.64 -3.63
C ALA A 47 -15.57 3.11 -2.43
N TYR A 48 -14.94 3.79 -1.46
CA TYR A 48 -15.64 4.41 -0.34
C TYR A 48 -16.67 5.45 -0.78
N ASN A 49 -16.32 6.31 -1.74
CA ASN A 49 -17.24 7.34 -2.23
C ASN A 49 -18.45 6.75 -2.97
N VAL A 50 -18.32 5.55 -3.56
CA VAL A 50 -19.42 4.89 -4.29
C VAL A 50 -20.37 4.14 -3.36
N GLY A 51 -19.87 3.45 -2.34
CA GLY A 51 -20.71 2.58 -1.50
C GLY A 51 -20.20 2.40 -0.08
N GLY A 52 -19.57 3.45 0.46
CA GLY A 52 -19.11 3.55 1.84
C GLY A 52 -18.11 2.47 2.26
N THR A 53 -18.11 2.19 3.56
CA THR A 53 -17.20 1.24 4.20
C THR A 53 -17.26 -0.17 3.61
N ALA A 54 -18.45 -0.63 3.21
CA ALA A 54 -18.63 -1.95 2.62
C ALA A 54 -17.88 -2.08 1.28
N SER A 55 -17.94 -1.05 0.44
CA SER A 55 -17.27 -1.04 -0.86
C SER A 55 -15.75 -0.90 -0.72
N ALA A 56 -15.28 -0.06 0.20
CA ALA A 56 -13.86 0.02 0.55
C ALA A 56 -13.31 -1.32 1.09
N ARG A 57 -14.10 -2.03 1.91
CA ARG A 57 -13.76 -3.37 2.40
C ARG A 57 -13.65 -4.38 1.25
N LYS A 58 -14.64 -4.46 0.36
CA LYS A 58 -14.62 -5.34 -0.82
C LYS A 58 -13.41 -5.06 -1.71
N TYR A 59 -13.05 -3.79 -1.91
CA TYR A 59 -11.84 -3.42 -2.65
C TYR A 59 -10.57 -4.04 -2.04
N ARG A 60 -10.37 -3.88 -0.72
CA ARG A 60 -9.20 -4.42 -0.02
C ARG A 60 -9.16 -5.95 -0.07
N GLU A 61 -10.28 -6.60 0.20
CA GLU A 61 -10.39 -8.06 0.18
C GLU A 61 -10.08 -8.63 -1.21
N ARG A 62 -10.64 -8.03 -2.27
CA ARG A 62 -10.35 -8.42 -3.66
C ARG A 62 -8.87 -8.29 -3.99
N LYS A 63 -8.25 -7.14 -3.68
CA LYS A 63 -6.83 -6.91 -3.97
C LYS A 63 -5.90 -7.85 -3.20
N ARG A 64 -6.22 -8.15 -1.94
CA ARG A 64 -5.48 -9.13 -1.15
C ARG A 64 -5.67 -10.55 -1.66
N ALA A 65 -6.86 -10.89 -2.16
CA ALA A 65 -7.11 -12.19 -2.79
C ALA A 65 -6.34 -12.34 -4.10
N GLU A 66 -6.22 -11.29 -4.92
CA GLU A 66 -5.37 -11.27 -6.12
C GLU A 66 -3.89 -11.48 -5.77
N TRP A 67 -3.42 -10.90 -4.66
CA TRP A 67 -2.06 -11.12 -4.18
C TRP A 67 -1.82 -12.56 -3.70
N LYS A 68 -2.72 -13.12 -2.88
CA LYS A 68 -2.57 -14.48 -2.32
C LYS A 68 -2.65 -15.61 -3.37
N LYS A 69 -3.08 -15.30 -4.59
CA LYS A 69 -3.14 -16.26 -5.72
C LYS A 69 -1.83 -16.38 -6.50
N GLN A 70 -0.86 -15.51 -6.22
CA GLN A 70 0.50 -15.57 -6.77
C GLN A 70 1.38 -16.41 -5.87
#